data_AF-A0A9P5Q976-F1
#
_entry.id   AF-A0A9P5Q976-F1
#
_cell.length_a   1.000
_cell.length_b   1.000
_cell.length_c   1.000
_cell.angle_alpha   90.00
_cell.angle_beta   90.00
_cell.angle_gamma   90.00
#
_symmetry.space_group_name_H-M   'P 1'
#
loop_
_entity.id
_entity.type
_entity.pdbx_description
1 polymer ?
#
loop_
_entity_poly.entity_id
_entity_poly.type
_entity_poly.pdbx_seq_one_letter_code
_entity_poly.pdbx_strand_id
1 'polypeptide(L)'
;MAPCQRKKANAQKSLVHFEGRCIIQPCGVTMKKHSNPRTVNSKTRLYSPFGLGTSLDIVYDYHYRCFRQNERYSTLLVYSRDIDNCNPKEPLKSMAVFRDKQGRQKPDPESVKVINMNGAKITGTTAKNLAEFEEMLFGGSGWLSTLKVFQLVAFAGTVGHYNEALRGSLLKKGGLEKFKLFKDETDGKSALRTADDKLLAELEAKEVQATNEEVDKVDEICIPQRLLLLAK
;
A
#
# COMPACT_ATOMS: atom_id res chain seq x y z
N MET A 1 -40.36 15.72 36.80
CA MET A 1 -39.57 14.52 36.40
C MET A 1 -38.57 14.95 35.34
N ALA A 2 -37.30 14.61 35.57
CA ALA A 2 -36.13 15.37 35.11
C ALA A 2 -35.66 15.06 33.67
N PRO A 3 -34.99 16.01 33.00
CA PRO A 3 -34.34 15.81 31.70
C PRO A 3 -33.00 15.06 31.85
N CYS A 4 -32.82 14.02 31.02
CA CYS A 4 -31.63 13.19 30.96
C CYS A 4 -30.42 13.97 30.43
N GLN A 5 -29.45 14.25 31.29
CA GLN A 5 -28.23 14.96 30.92
C GLN A 5 -27.26 14.05 30.16
N ARG A 6 -26.85 14.48 28.96
CA ARG A 6 -25.68 13.94 28.25
C ARG A 6 -24.43 14.31 29.04
N LYS A 7 -23.85 13.33 29.73
CA LYS A 7 -22.48 13.44 30.27
C LYS A 7 -21.52 13.62 29.09
N LYS A 8 -20.87 14.79 29.03
CA LYS A 8 -19.69 15.04 28.20
C LYS A 8 -18.57 14.15 28.75
N ALA A 9 -18.30 13.03 28.10
CA ALA A 9 -17.09 12.28 28.34
C ALA A 9 -15.91 13.14 27.83
N ASN A 10 -15.16 13.67 28.79
CA ASN A 10 -13.95 14.43 28.57
C ASN A 10 -12.86 13.43 28.16
N ALA A 11 -12.84 13.04 26.88
CA ALA A 11 -11.75 12.25 26.34
C ALA A 11 -10.53 13.17 26.21
N GLN A 12 -9.65 13.10 27.21
CA GLN A 12 -8.25 13.52 27.03
C GLN A 12 -7.76 12.89 25.72
N LYS A 13 -7.52 13.73 24.71
CA LYS A 13 -6.78 13.38 23.50
C LYS A 13 -5.38 12.96 23.95
N SER A 14 -5.22 11.69 24.30
CA SER A 14 -3.92 11.06 24.32
C SER A 14 -3.43 11.07 22.87
N LEU A 15 -2.32 11.75 22.67
CA LEU A 15 -1.55 11.73 21.44
C LEU A 15 -1.08 10.27 21.27
N VAL A 16 -1.84 9.46 20.51
CA VAL A 16 -1.46 8.07 20.23
C VAL A 16 -0.25 8.13 19.32
N HIS A 17 0.94 8.01 19.93
CA HIS A 17 2.17 7.73 19.21
C HIS A 17 2.03 6.36 18.55
N PHE A 18 1.77 6.37 17.25
CA PHE A 18 1.65 5.16 16.44
C PHE A 18 3.05 4.63 16.15
N GLU A 19 3.60 3.82 17.05
CA GLU A 19 4.76 2.95 16.79
C GLU A 19 4.29 1.56 16.35
N GLY A 20 3.45 1.51 15.31
CA GLY A 20 3.07 0.26 14.67
C GLY A 20 4.16 -0.15 13.69
N ARG A 21 4.98 -1.15 14.05
CA ARG A 21 5.84 -1.85 13.07
C ARG A 21 4.95 -2.60 12.07
N CYS A 22 4.58 -1.94 10.98
CA CYS A 22 4.13 -2.65 9.79
C CYS A 22 5.31 -3.52 9.32
N ILE A 23 5.05 -4.78 8.98
CA ILE A 23 6.01 -5.67 8.34
C ILE A 23 5.50 -5.90 6.91
N ILE A 24 6.14 -5.27 5.93
CA ILE A 24 5.88 -5.42 4.50
C ILE A 24 7.09 -6.16 3.95
N GLN A 25 6.87 -7.39 3.49
CA GLN A 25 7.92 -8.21 2.89
C GLN A 25 7.81 -8.06 1.36
N PRO A 26 8.73 -7.37 0.67
CA PRO A 26 8.75 -7.29 -0.78
C PRO A 26 9.46 -8.53 -1.33
N CYS A 27 8.77 -9.30 -2.17
CA CYS A 27 9.36 -10.46 -2.82
C CYS A 27 9.93 -10.07 -4.20
N GLY A 28 11.26 -9.99 -4.31
CA GLY A 28 12.05 -10.02 -5.55
C GLY A 28 11.88 -8.85 -6.54
N VAL A 29 12.81 -7.89 -6.52
CA VAL A 29 12.93 -6.88 -7.59
C VAL A 29 14.38 -6.74 -8.04
N THR A 30 14.66 -7.07 -9.31
CA THR A 30 15.93 -6.79 -9.98
C THR A 30 15.80 -5.51 -10.82
N MET A 31 16.55 -4.45 -10.50
CA MET A 31 16.49 -3.17 -11.21
C MET A 31 17.86 -2.52 -11.40
N LYS A 32 18.17 -2.07 -12.63
CA LYS A 32 19.26 -1.14 -12.96
C LYS A 32 18.78 0.31 -12.79
N LYS A 33 19.60 1.15 -12.16
CA LYS A 33 19.26 2.42 -11.48
C LYS A 33 18.76 3.60 -12.36
N HIS A 34 18.70 3.51 -13.69
CA HIS A 34 18.53 4.71 -14.55
C HIS A 34 17.52 4.61 -15.71
N SER A 35 16.61 3.63 -15.70
CA SER A 35 15.56 3.55 -16.73
C SER A 35 14.20 3.24 -16.11
N ASN A 36 13.15 3.93 -16.57
CA ASN A 36 11.77 3.58 -16.22
C ASN A 36 11.56 2.07 -16.40
N PRO A 37 11.13 1.32 -15.36
CA PRO A 37 10.96 -0.11 -15.47
C PRO A 37 9.95 -0.41 -16.57
N ARG A 38 10.28 -1.37 -17.42
CA ARG A 38 9.32 -1.87 -18.39
C ARG A 38 8.22 -2.68 -17.73
N THR A 39 8.57 -3.45 -16.71
CA THR A 39 7.65 -4.31 -15.95
C THR A 39 8.00 -4.20 -14.48
N VAL A 40 6.99 -4.14 -13.62
CA VAL A 40 7.11 -4.29 -12.17
C VAL A 40 6.11 -5.34 -11.74
N ASN A 41 6.56 -6.32 -10.97
CA ASN A 41 5.69 -7.22 -10.24
C ASN A 41 6.09 -7.12 -8.78
N SER A 42 5.15 -6.76 -7.92
CA SER A 42 5.39 -6.79 -6.49
C SER A 42 4.21 -7.43 -5.77
N LYS A 43 4.56 -8.19 -4.74
CA LYS A 43 3.62 -8.81 -3.82
C LYS A 43 4.01 -8.33 -2.45
N THR A 44 3.07 -7.72 -1.77
CA THR A 44 3.25 -7.19 -0.43
C THR A 44 2.08 -7.64 0.43
N ARG A 45 2.32 -7.68 1.74
CA ARG A 45 1.27 -7.92 2.72
C ARG A 45 1.33 -6.79 3.74
N LEU A 46 0.17 -6.28 4.10
CA LEU A 46 0.01 -5.28 5.14
C LEU A 46 -0.78 -5.90 6.29
N TYR A 47 -0.13 -6.06 7.44
CA TYR A 47 -0.79 -6.59 8.64
C TYR A 47 -1.54 -5.50 9.39
N SER A 48 -2.62 -5.87 10.08
CA SER A 48 -3.30 -4.98 11.01
C SER A 48 -2.33 -4.50 12.10
N PRO A 49 -2.21 -3.19 12.35
CA PRO A 49 -1.32 -2.66 13.38
C PRO A 49 -1.80 -2.96 14.81
N PHE A 50 -3.08 -3.28 14.99
CA PHE A 50 -3.67 -3.56 16.31
C PHE A 50 -3.66 -5.05 16.68
N GLY A 51 -3.00 -5.90 15.88
CA GLY A 51 -2.90 -7.33 16.17
C GLY A 51 -4.23 -8.07 16.05
N LEU A 52 -5.13 -7.61 15.17
CA LEU A 52 -6.46 -8.21 14.97
C LEU A 52 -6.43 -9.59 14.27
N GLY A 53 -5.25 -10.06 13.85
CA GLY A 53 -5.11 -11.28 13.04
C GLY A 53 -5.46 -11.10 11.55
N THR A 54 -5.91 -9.91 11.15
CA THR A 54 -6.25 -9.57 9.77
C THR A 54 -5.04 -9.01 9.01
N SER A 55 -5.05 -9.17 7.69
CA SER A 55 -4.06 -8.60 6.79
C SER A 55 -4.63 -8.33 5.41
N LEU A 56 -3.98 -7.44 4.65
CA LEU A 56 -4.27 -7.21 3.24
C LEU A 56 -3.13 -7.79 2.40
N ASP A 57 -3.46 -8.74 1.54
CA ASP A 57 -2.59 -9.18 0.47
C ASP A 57 -2.70 -8.22 -0.70
N ILE A 58 -1.58 -7.64 -1.11
CA ILE A 58 -1.53 -6.63 -2.16
C ILE A 58 -0.62 -7.16 -3.27
N VAL A 59 -1.12 -7.12 -4.50
CA VAL A 59 -0.37 -7.53 -5.69
C VAL A 59 -0.43 -6.40 -6.70
N TYR A 60 0.74 -5.93 -7.10
CA TYR A 60 0.88 -4.88 -8.09
C TYR A 60 1.63 -5.40 -9.31
N ASP A 61 0.93 -5.39 -10.43
CA ASP A 61 1.46 -5.75 -11.74
C ASP A 61 1.44 -4.51 -12.62
N TYR A 62 2.60 -4.06 -13.08
CA TYR A 62 2.74 -2.94 -14.01
C TYR A 62 3.56 -3.35 -15.22
N HIS A 63 3.13 -2.90 -16.39
CA HIS A 63 3.87 -3.04 -17.62
C HIS A 63 3.59 -1.90 -18.58
N TYR A 64 4.67 -1.43 -19.19
CA TYR A 64 4.62 -0.30 -20.08
C TYR A 64 5.56 -0.49 -21.26
N ARG A 65 4.98 -0.53 -22.47
CA ARG A 65 5.73 -0.47 -23.73
C ARG A 65 5.22 0.68 -24.60
N CYS A 66 6.14 1.53 -25.07
CA CYS A 66 5.81 2.67 -25.93
C CYS A 66 5.53 2.31 -27.39
N PHE A 67 6.00 1.16 -27.88
CA PHE A 67 6.04 0.86 -29.31
C PHE A 67 4.67 0.57 -29.94
N ARG A 68 3.66 0.19 -29.14
CA ARG A 68 2.26 0.02 -29.57
C ARG A 68 1.32 0.47 -28.45
N GLN A 69 0.29 1.25 -28.76
CA GLN A 69 -0.61 1.87 -27.77
C GLN A 69 -1.35 0.88 -26.84
N ASN A 70 -1.41 -0.41 -27.21
CA ASN A 70 -2.18 -1.44 -26.51
C ASN A 70 -1.39 -2.27 -25.48
N GLU A 71 -0.09 -2.05 -25.30
CA GLU A 71 0.74 -2.81 -24.34
C GLU A 71 1.03 -1.99 -23.06
N ARG A 72 0.00 -1.35 -22.52
CA ARG A 72 0.06 -0.62 -21.25
C ARG A 72 -0.94 -1.27 -20.30
N TYR A 73 -0.44 -1.92 -19.25
CA TYR A 73 -1.31 -2.45 -18.21
C TYR A 73 -0.74 -2.12 -16.84
N SER A 74 -1.63 -1.85 -15.90
CA SER A 74 -1.27 -1.72 -14.49
C SER A 74 -2.45 -2.17 -13.67
N THR A 75 -2.22 -3.04 -12.69
CA THR A 75 -3.28 -3.52 -11.82
C THR A 75 -2.73 -3.59 -10.41
N LEU A 76 -3.44 -2.94 -9.49
CA LEU A 76 -3.25 -3.09 -8.05
C LEU A 76 -4.45 -3.89 -7.52
N LEU A 77 -4.19 -5.16 -7.17
CA LEU A 77 -5.15 -6.06 -6.56
C LEU A 77 -4.94 -6.08 -5.06
N VAL A 78 -6.04 -6.10 -4.32
CA VAL A 78 -6.03 -6.24 -2.87
C VAL A 78 -7.02 -7.29 -2.44
N TYR A 79 -6.61 -8.15 -1.55
CA TYR A 79 -7.43 -9.20 -0.96
C TYR A 79 -7.37 -9.09 0.56
N SER A 80 -8.53 -9.01 1.20
CA SER A 80 -8.65 -9.01 2.64
C SER A 80 -8.53 -10.43 3.17
N ARG A 81 -7.50 -10.69 3.96
CA ARG A 81 -7.21 -11.98 4.54
C ARG A 81 -7.46 -11.95 6.04
N ASP A 82 -8.17 -12.95 6.52
CA ASP A 82 -8.31 -13.23 7.94
C ASP A 82 -7.31 -14.29 8.41
N ILE A 83 -7.14 -14.42 9.73
CA ILE A 83 -6.20 -15.40 10.30
C ILE A 83 -6.55 -16.83 9.90
N ASP A 84 -7.86 -17.14 9.79
CA ASP A 84 -8.36 -18.45 9.40
C ASP A 84 -8.00 -18.83 7.96
N ASN A 85 -7.76 -17.83 7.11
CA ASN A 85 -7.35 -17.99 5.73
C ASN A 85 -5.82 -18.13 5.58
N CYS A 86 -5.05 -18.06 6.67
CA CYS A 86 -3.62 -18.30 6.62
C CYS A 86 -3.31 -19.79 6.49
N ASN A 87 -2.78 -20.19 5.34
CA ASN A 87 -2.25 -21.54 5.16
C ASN A 87 -0.85 -21.64 5.81
N PRO A 88 -0.67 -22.42 6.90
CA PRO A 88 0.63 -22.55 7.57
C PRO A 88 1.67 -23.27 6.71
N LYS A 89 1.25 -24.05 5.70
CA LYS A 89 2.16 -24.72 4.77
C LYS A 89 2.72 -23.78 3.70
N GLU A 90 1.99 -22.72 3.37
CA GLU A 90 2.37 -21.74 2.33
C GLU A 90 2.09 -20.31 2.82
N PRO A 91 2.77 -19.84 3.89
CA PRO A 91 2.44 -18.57 4.54
C PRO A 91 2.68 -17.36 3.62
N LEU A 92 3.65 -17.47 2.70
CA LEU A 92 4.04 -16.40 1.77
C LEU A 92 3.15 -16.31 0.52
N LYS A 93 2.27 -17.29 0.29
CA LYS A 93 1.39 -17.27 -0.88
C LYS A 93 0.38 -16.15 -0.72
N SER A 94 0.25 -15.30 -1.73
CA SER A 94 -0.80 -14.27 -1.81
C SER A 94 -2.12 -14.91 -2.26
N MET A 95 -3.23 -14.50 -1.65
CA MET A 95 -4.59 -14.91 -2.02
C MET A 95 -5.24 -13.99 -3.04
N ALA A 96 -4.67 -12.81 -3.30
CA ALA A 96 -5.20 -11.89 -4.31
C ALA A 96 -5.13 -12.45 -5.73
N VAL A 97 -4.32 -13.49 -5.95
CA VAL A 97 -4.12 -14.13 -7.24
C VAL A 97 -4.02 -15.64 -7.10
N PHE A 98 -4.60 -16.37 -8.03
CA PHE A 98 -4.45 -17.81 -8.15
C PHE A 98 -3.85 -18.19 -9.50
N ARG A 99 -3.29 -19.41 -9.59
CA ARG A 99 -2.84 -19.99 -10.86
C ARG A 99 -3.91 -20.91 -11.40
N ASP A 100 -4.30 -20.71 -12.65
CA ASP A 100 -5.23 -21.62 -13.31
C ASP A 100 -4.55 -22.94 -13.71
N LYS A 101 -5.33 -23.88 -14.26
CA LYS A 101 -4.84 -25.19 -14.75
C LYS A 101 -3.76 -25.05 -15.84
N GLN A 102 -3.63 -23.88 -16.46
CA GLN A 102 -2.68 -23.57 -17.52
C GLN A 102 -1.46 -22.81 -16.97
N GLY A 103 -1.37 -22.63 -15.65
CA GLY A 103 -0.29 -21.92 -14.96
C GLY A 103 -0.38 -20.38 -15.06
N ARG A 104 -1.46 -19.82 -15.60
CA ARG A 104 -1.64 -18.37 -15.74
C ARG A 104 -2.09 -17.77 -14.42
N GLN A 105 -1.49 -16.64 -14.03
CA GLN A 105 -1.90 -15.88 -12.86
C GLN A 105 -3.18 -15.12 -13.18
N LYS A 106 -4.23 -15.33 -12.38
CA LYS A 106 -5.51 -14.63 -12.49
C LYS A 106 -5.88 -14.00 -11.15
N PRO A 107 -6.56 -12.84 -11.15
CA PRO A 107 -7.10 -12.26 -9.95
C PRO A 107 -8.11 -13.22 -9.33
N ASP A 108 -8.07 -13.36 -8.02
CA ASP A 108 -9.10 -14.06 -7.27
C ASP A 108 -10.46 -13.33 -7.40
N PRO A 109 -11.61 -14.02 -7.49
CA PRO A 109 -12.91 -13.37 -7.59
C PRO A 109 -13.22 -12.41 -6.43
N GLU A 110 -12.69 -12.64 -5.23
CA GLU A 110 -12.89 -11.77 -4.07
C GLU A 110 -11.86 -10.64 -4.01
N SER A 111 -10.85 -10.65 -4.89
CA SER A 111 -9.86 -9.58 -4.96
C SER A 111 -10.46 -8.29 -5.56
N VAL A 112 -10.16 -7.16 -4.91
CA VAL A 112 -10.57 -5.84 -5.36
C VAL A 112 -9.48 -5.21 -6.22
N LYS A 113 -9.88 -4.70 -7.38
CA LYS A 113 -9.02 -3.88 -8.24
C LYS A 113 -9.00 -2.43 -7.75
N VAL A 114 -8.03 -2.10 -6.91
CA VAL A 114 -7.85 -0.75 -6.37
C VAL A 114 -7.46 0.25 -7.45
N ILE A 115 -6.54 -0.15 -8.33
CA ILE A 115 -6.15 0.58 -9.54
C ILE A 115 -6.17 -0.43 -10.70
N ASN A 116 -6.75 -0.03 -11.83
CA ASN A 116 -6.75 -0.84 -13.04
C ASN A 116 -6.59 0.04 -14.28
N MET A 117 -5.51 -0.19 -15.01
CA MET A 117 -5.18 0.43 -16.28
C MET A 117 -5.14 -0.62 -17.37
N ASN A 118 -5.90 -0.38 -18.44
CA ASN A 118 -5.83 -1.15 -19.67
C ASN A 118 -5.75 -0.18 -20.86
N GLY A 119 -4.59 -0.14 -21.50
CA GLY A 119 -4.27 0.86 -22.53
C GLY A 119 -4.27 2.27 -21.95
N ALA A 120 -5.10 3.16 -22.52
CA ALA A 120 -5.24 4.54 -22.07
C ALA A 120 -6.28 4.72 -20.94
N LYS A 121 -7.10 3.71 -20.66
CA LYS A 121 -8.17 3.79 -19.67
C LYS A 121 -7.62 3.43 -18.30
N ILE A 122 -7.70 4.37 -17.35
CA ILE A 122 -7.37 4.16 -15.95
C ILE A 122 -8.67 4.24 -15.15
N THR A 123 -8.91 3.20 -14.36
CA THR A 123 -10.03 3.05 -13.45
C THR A 123 -9.49 2.79 -12.05
N GLY A 124 -10.31 3.04 -11.04
CA GLY A 124 -9.96 2.72 -9.67
C GLY A 124 -11.21 2.45 -8.85
N THR A 125 -10.99 2.01 -7.62
CA THR A 125 -12.03 1.43 -6.77
C THR A 125 -13.06 2.45 -6.26
N THR A 126 -14.04 1.92 -5.51
CA THR A 126 -15.11 2.67 -4.85
C THR A 126 -14.73 3.00 -3.40
N ALA A 127 -15.42 3.99 -2.81
CA ALA A 127 -15.22 4.32 -1.40
C ALA A 127 -15.64 3.17 -0.46
N LYS A 128 -16.65 2.38 -0.86
CA LYS A 128 -17.14 1.24 -0.08
C LYS A 128 -16.05 0.19 0.13
N ASN A 129 -15.38 -0.22 -0.94
CA ASN A 129 -14.31 -1.23 -0.84
C ASN A 129 -13.14 -0.75 0.02
N LEU A 130 -12.85 0.55 0.00
CA LEU A 130 -11.80 1.14 0.83
C LEU A 130 -12.21 1.24 2.30
N ALA A 131 -13.49 1.49 2.60
CA ALA A 131 -14.01 1.44 3.96
C ALA A 131 -13.95 0.01 4.53
N GLU A 132 -14.21 -1.01 3.71
CA GLU A 132 -14.03 -2.42 4.10
C GLU A 132 -12.57 -2.73 4.46
N PHE A 133 -11.59 -2.18 3.72
CA PHE A 133 -10.17 -2.32 4.08
C PHE A 133 -9.79 -1.61 5.37
N GLU A 134 -10.38 -0.45 5.62
CA GLU A 134 -10.19 0.27 6.88
C GLU A 134 -10.68 -0.57 8.06
N GLU A 135 -11.91 -1.07 7.96
CA GLU A 135 -12.51 -1.91 9.01
C GLU A 135 -11.68 -3.17 9.25
N MET A 136 -11.21 -3.82 8.19
CA MET A 136 -10.34 -5.00 8.31
C MET A 136 -9.01 -4.67 8.98
N LEU A 137 -8.35 -3.55 8.65
CA LEU A 137 -7.05 -3.20 9.23
C LEU A 137 -7.16 -2.67 10.65
N PHE A 138 -8.19 -1.87 10.96
CA PHE A 138 -8.28 -1.11 12.20
C PHE A 138 -9.37 -1.61 13.15
N GLY A 139 -10.18 -2.59 12.74
CA GLY A 139 -11.27 -3.14 13.54
C GLY A 139 -12.47 -2.20 13.67
N GLY A 140 -12.55 -1.18 12.83
CA GLY A 140 -13.62 -0.20 12.82
C GLY A 140 -13.47 0.83 11.70
N SER A 141 -14.52 1.60 11.48
CA SER A 141 -14.59 2.63 10.42
C SER A 141 -14.37 4.05 10.96
N GLY A 142 -13.82 4.95 10.15
CA GLY A 142 -13.71 6.38 10.47
C GLY A 142 -12.45 6.78 11.25
N TRP A 143 -11.46 5.89 11.32
CA TRP A 143 -10.10 6.19 11.76
C TRP A 143 -9.32 7.01 10.72
N LEU A 144 -9.48 6.67 9.45
CA LEU A 144 -8.82 7.29 8.31
C LEU A 144 -9.84 7.63 7.24
N SER A 145 -9.66 8.75 6.56
CA SER A 145 -10.45 9.02 5.37
C SER A 145 -10.17 8.00 4.28
N THR A 146 -11.17 7.81 3.43
CA THR A 146 -11.06 6.97 2.23
C THR A 146 -9.84 7.31 1.38
N LEU A 147 -9.44 8.58 1.32
CA LEU A 147 -8.24 9.00 0.60
C LEU A 147 -6.96 8.48 1.26
N LYS A 148 -6.85 8.57 2.59
CA LYS A 148 -5.69 8.05 3.33
C LYS A 148 -5.59 6.53 3.23
N VAL A 149 -6.71 5.82 3.29
CA VAL A 149 -6.73 4.36 3.08
C VAL A 149 -6.29 4.01 1.68
N PHE A 150 -6.77 4.73 0.65
CA PHE A 150 -6.30 4.55 -0.73
C PHE A 150 -4.78 4.78 -0.85
N GLN A 151 -4.26 5.85 -0.25
CA GLN A 151 -2.83 6.16 -0.26
C GLN A 151 -2.02 5.07 0.44
N LEU A 152 -2.44 4.64 1.63
CA LEU A 152 -1.81 3.57 2.39
C LEU A 152 -1.70 2.29 1.55
N VAL A 153 -2.81 1.87 0.94
CA VAL A 153 -2.88 0.67 0.10
C VAL A 153 -2.02 0.81 -1.16
N ALA A 154 -2.07 1.97 -1.83
CA ALA A 154 -1.26 2.22 -3.03
C ALA A 154 0.25 2.22 -2.72
N PHE A 155 0.66 2.82 -1.60
CA PHE A 155 2.05 2.85 -1.17
C PHE A 155 2.55 1.51 -0.65
N ALA A 156 1.72 0.78 0.12
CA ALA A 156 2.03 -0.58 0.55
C ALA A 156 2.14 -1.53 -0.66
N GLY A 157 1.34 -1.31 -1.70
CA GLY A 157 1.46 -1.98 -3.00
C GLY A 157 2.59 -1.48 -3.88
N THR A 158 3.44 -0.56 -3.40
CA THR A 158 4.60 0.00 -4.12
C THR A 158 4.27 0.71 -5.43
N VAL A 159 3.02 1.16 -5.61
CA VAL A 159 2.59 1.83 -6.84
C VAL A 159 3.34 3.14 -7.03
N GLY A 160 4.01 3.30 -8.17
CA GLY A 160 4.74 4.52 -8.47
C GLY A 160 6.11 4.60 -7.80
N HIS A 161 6.52 3.55 -7.07
CA HIS A 161 7.76 3.56 -6.31
C HIS A 161 8.99 3.42 -7.21
N TYR A 162 8.89 2.63 -8.28
CA TYR A 162 10.03 2.27 -9.13
C TYR A 162 10.26 3.25 -10.27
N ASN A 163 9.84 4.51 -10.12
CA ASN A 163 9.89 5.54 -11.17
C ASN A 163 9.16 5.12 -12.46
N GLU A 164 7.96 4.54 -12.32
CA GLU A 164 7.11 4.19 -13.46
C GLU A 164 6.68 5.44 -14.26
N ALA A 165 6.74 5.33 -15.59
CA ALA A 165 6.42 6.42 -16.50
C ALA A 165 5.03 7.06 -16.28
N LEU A 166 4.06 6.27 -15.81
CA LEU A 166 2.67 6.69 -15.62
C LEU A 166 2.27 6.88 -14.15
N ARG A 167 3.21 6.94 -13.20
CA ARG A 167 2.88 6.98 -11.76
C ARG A 167 1.87 8.07 -11.40
N GLY A 168 2.06 9.27 -11.95
CA GLY A 168 1.23 10.43 -11.63
C GLY A 168 -0.22 10.23 -12.11
N SER A 169 -0.39 9.71 -13.32
CA SER A 169 -1.72 9.43 -13.87
C SER A 169 -2.40 8.25 -13.18
N LEU A 170 -1.65 7.21 -12.80
CA LEU A 170 -2.17 6.04 -12.07
C LEU A 170 -2.75 6.44 -10.72
N LEU A 171 -2.00 7.20 -9.92
CA LEU A 171 -2.46 7.63 -8.60
C LEU A 171 -3.61 8.65 -8.68
N LYS A 172 -3.49 9.65 -9.58
CA LYS A 172 -4.52 10.68 -9.77
C LYS A 172 -5.87 10.10 -10.17
N LYS A 173 -5.91 9.37 -11.30
CA LYS A 173 -7.14 8.78 -11.84
C LYS A 173 -7.60 7.54 -11.06
N GLY A 174 -6.68 6.86 -10.38
CA GLY A 174 -6.97 5.72 -9.52
C GLY A 174 -7.84 6.12 -8.33
N GLY A 175 -7.43 7.14 -7.58
CA GLY A 175 -8.14 7.52 -6.35
C GLY A 175 -7.90 8.93 -5.82
N LEU A 176 -6.76 9.58 -6.11
CA LEU A 176 -6.44 10.87 -5.47
C LEU A 176 -7.44 11.99 -5.85
N GLU A 177 -8.03 11.95 -7.04
CA GLU A 177 -9.03 12.94 -7.47
C GLU A 177 -10.45 12.57 -7.03
N LYS A 178 -10.68 11.33 -6.60
CA LYS A 178 -12.01 10.80 -6.28
C LYS A 178 -12.39 10.95 -4.81
N PHE A 179 -11.42 10.85 -3.92
CA PHE A 179 -11.64 10.80 -2.48
C PHE A 179 -11.17 12.09 -1.82
N LYS A 180 -11.77 12.41 -0.67
CA LYS A 180 -11.46 13.61 0.11
C LYS A 180 -10.92 13.21 1.48
N LEU A 181 -10.04 14.04 2.02
CA LEU A 181 -9.59 13.95 3.41
C LEU A 181 -10.72 14.33 4.37
N PHE A 182 -10.63 13.86 5.61
CA PHE A 182 -11.41 14.45 6.69
C PHE A 182 -10.91 15.86 7.03
N LYS A 183 -11.77 16.66 7.66
CA LYS A 183 -11.48 18.09 7.92
C LYS A 183 -10.20 18.30 8.74
N ASP A 184 -9.92 17.38 9.65
CA ASP A 184 -8.81 17.47 10.60
C ASP A 184 -7.58 16.65 10.15
N GLU A 185 -7.63 16.03 8.97
CA GLU A 185 -6.53 15.26 8.41
C GLU A 185 -5.61 16.11 7.53
N THR A 186 -4.31 15.84 7.61
CA THR A 186 -3.30 16.48 6.78
C THR A 186 -2.90 15.58 5.62
N ASP A 187 -2.46 16.18 4.51
CA ASP A 187 -1.94 15.47 3.35
C ASP A 187 -0.51 14.94 3.55
N GLY A 188 0.05 15.06 4.77
CA GLY A 188 1.41 14.65 5.14
C GLY A 188 2.52 15.52 4.54
N LYS A 189 2.24 16.30 3.49
CA LYS A 189 3.24 17.16 2.83
C LYS A 189 3.74 18.30 3.69
N SER A 190 2.90 18.76 4.62
CA SER A 190 3.24 19.80 5.59
C SER A 190 3.79 19.25 6.90
N ALA A 191 3.65 17.93 7.14
CA ALA A 191 4.04 17.27 8.38
C ALA A 191 5.47 16.71 8.35
N LEU A 192 6.00 16.37 7.16
CA LEU A 192 7.43 16.15 6.92
C LEU A 192 8.16 17.48 7.13
N ARG A 193 8.56 17.75 8.37
CA ARG A 193 9.45 18.87 8.66
C ARG A 193 10.81 18.56 8.05
N THR A 194 11.57 19.59 7.71
CA THR A 194 12.94 19.54 7.15
C THR A 194 13.93 18.60 7.87
N ALA A 195 13.63 18.21 9.11
CA ALA A 195 14.40 17.21 9.85
C ALA A 195 14.15 15.77 9.36
N ASP A 196 12.90 15.42 9.04
CA ASP A 196 12.53 14.07 8.58
C ASP A 196 13.01 13.84 7.14
N ASP A 197 13.00 14.88 6.29
CA ASP A 197 13.57 14.83 4.93
C ASP A 197 15.09 14.63 4.95
N LYS A 198 15.80 15.25 5.91
CA LYS A 198 17.24 15.04 6.10
C LYS A 198 17.52 13.62 6.58
N LEU A 199 16.74 13.12 7.53
CA LEU A 199 16.86 11.77 8.05
C LEU A 199 16.59 10.74 6.95
N LEU A 200 15.60 10.99 6.07
CA LEU A 200 15.33 10.17 4.90
C LEU A 200 16.50 10.18 3.91
N ALA A 201 17.05 11.35 3.58
CA ALA A 201 18.20 11.46 2.68
C ALA A 201 19.47 10.78 3.23
N GLU A 202 19.69 10.85 4.55
CA GLU A 202 20.79 10.16 5.22
C GLU A 202 20.63 8.64 5.21
N LEU A 203 19.40 8.14 5.37
CA LEU A 203 19.10 6.71 5.31
C LEU A 203 19.23 6.17 3.88
N GLU A 204 18.75 6.91 2.87
CA GLU A 204 18.93 6.57 1.45
C GLU A 204 20.42 6.53 1.05
N ALA A 205 21.24 7.43 1.60
CA ALA A 205 22.69 7.41 1.38
C ALA A 205 23.36 6.17 2.00
N LYS A 206 22.89 5.71 3.18
CA LYS A 206 23.40 4.50 3.86
C LYS A 206 23.00 3.20 3.15
N GLU A 207 21.77 3.10 2.64
CA GLU A 207 21.34 1.94 1.83
C GLU A 207 22.20 1.80 0.56
N VAL A 208 22.57 2.92 -0.09
CA VAL A 208 23.45 2.90 -1.27
C VAL A 208 24.87 2.43 -0.95
N GLN A 209 25.39 2.73 0.25
CA GLN A 209 26.70 2.26 0.70
C GLN A 209 26.69 0.75 1.02
N ALA A 210 25.65 0.25 1.69
CA ALA A 210 25.52 -1.17 2.03
C ALA A 210 25.42 -2.08 0.80
N THR A 211 24.75 -1.64 -0.28
CA THR A 211 24.64 -2.43 -1.52
C THR A 211 25.93 -2.58 -2.33
N ASN A 212 26.99 -1.82 -2.00
CA ASN A 212 28.27 -1.92 -2.70
C ASN A 212 29.26 -2.89 -2.03
N GLU A 213 29.00 -3.35 -0.80
CA GLU A 213 29.97 -4.15 -0.04
C GLU A 213 29.54 -5.59 0.30
N GLU A 214 28.25 -5.95 0.23
CA GLU A 214 27.83 -7.34 0.52
C GLU A 214 26.90 -7.91 -0.56
N VAL A 215 27.51 -8.65 -1.48
CA VAL A 215 26.83 -9.67 -2.30
C VAL A 215 26.86 -10.97 -1.49
N ASP A 216 25.73 -11.66 -1.40
CA ASP A 216 25.51 -12.99 -0.78
C ASP A 216 25.03 -13.04 0.69
N LYS A 217 23.91 -12.39 1.01
CA LYS A 217 22.90 -12.98 1.92
C LYS A 217 21.48 -12.67 1.44
N VAL A 218 20.63 -13.70 1.40
CA VAL A 218 19.19 -13.58 1.18
C VAL A 218 18.57 -13.08 2.48
N ASP A 219 18.84 -11.82 2.81
CA ASP A 219 18.27 -11.20 3.99
C ASP A 219 16.89 -10.63 3.66
N GLU A 220 15.95 -10.91 4.56
CA GLU A 220 14.58 -10.41 4.52
C GLU A 220 14.59 -8.90 4.32
N ILE A 221 14.16 -8.46 3.13
CA ILE A 221 14.07 -7.03 2.81
C ILE A 221 12.97 -6.45 3.70
N CYS A 222 13.36 -5.88 4.83
CA CYS A 222 12.48 -5.12 5.70
C CYS A 222 12.09 -3.82 4.98
N ILE A 223 10.86 -3.35 5.23
CA ILE A 223 10.25 -2.20 4.56
C ILE A 223 11.25 -1.05 4.37
N PRO A 224 11.36 -0.45 3.17
CA PRO A 224 12.09 0.81 3.03
C PRO A 224 11.46 1.84 3.98
N GLN A 225 12.26 2.34 4.94
CA GLN A 225 11.84 3.12 6.11
C GLN A 225 11.00 4.37 5.75
N ARG A 226 11.03 4.82 4.50
CA ARG A 226 10.13 5.85 3.94
C ARG A 226 8.63 5.54 4.10
N LEU A 227 8.23 4.26 4.11
CA LEU A 227 6.82 3.86 4.21
C LEU A 227 6.27 4.07 5.63
N LEU A 228 7.14 4.00 6.65
CA LEU A 228 6.78 4.32 8.04
C LEU A 228 6.61 5.84 8.26
N LEU A 229 7.32 6.66 7.49
CA LEU A 229 7.22 8.13 7.58
C LEU A 229 5.96 8.68 6.89
N LEU A 230 5.49 8.04 5.82
CA LEU A 230 4.26 8.44 5.11
C LEU A 230 2.97 8.07 5.85
N ALA A 231 3.07 7.20 6.87
CA ALA A 231 1.95 6.77 7.70
C ALA A 231 1.69 7.69 8.92
N LYS A 232 2.47 8.77 9.09
CA LYS A 232 2.24 9.81 10.10
C LYS A 232 1.38 10.97 9.59
#